data_AF-A0A553P4H0-F1
#
_entry.id   AF-A0A553P4H0-F1
#
_cell.length_a   1.000
_cell.length_b   1.000
_cell.length_c   1.000
_cell.angle_alpha   90.00
_cell.angle_beta   90.00
_cell.angle_gamma   90.00
#
_symmetry.space_group_name_H-M   'P 1'
#
loop_
_entity.id
_entity.type
_entity.pdbx_description
1 polymer ?
#
loop_
_entity_poly.entity_id
_entity_poly.type
_entity_poly.pdbx_seq_one_letter_code
_entity_poly.pdbx_strand_id
1 'polypeptide(L)'
;MPTMNTVLASVCFVLVGLVNSGWTLQWESADQGIPRNTYIHDVFGGPESFYFCRGMDATGHLRTGTMSKGQTACGLVGYESNIANYANSFEVLTISPGDKIGSKYHSRGDPIPQNAIPCMDFGTNQCFLGESVYNDGLCVEMPGKVYVDRERVLMNYKGQMKTCGSFFIMINDI
;
A
#
# COMPACT_ATOMS: atom_id res chain seq x y z
N MET A 1 29.29 -62.73 23.07
CA MET A 1 28.06 -61.92 23.08
C MET A 1 28.46 -60.47 22.83
N PRO A 2 28.02 -59.86 21.71
CA PRO A 2 28.35 -58.49 21.38
C PRO A 2 27.29 -57.53 21.93
N THR A 3 27.70 -56.33 22.36
CA THR A 3 26.80 -55.19 22.46
C THR A 3 27.41 -54.03 21.68
N MET A 4 26.68 -53.67 20.63
CA MET A 4 26.83 -52.47 19.81
C MET A 4 26.76 -51.22 20.69
N ASN A 5 27.49 -50.17 20.31
CA ASN A 5 27.05 -48.80 20.47
C ASN A 5 27.60 -47.95 19.33
N THR A 6 26.76 -47.78 18.33
CA THR A 6 26.73 -46.66 17.38
C THR A 6 26.42 -45.37 18.15
N VAL A 7 26.88 -44.20 17.67
CA VAL A 7 26.06 -42.99 17.49
C VAL A 7 26.95 -41.81 17.03
N LEU A 8 26.68 -41.46 15.76
CA LEU A 8 26.63 -40.14 15.13
C LEU A 8 27.84 -39.17 15.15
N ALA A 9 28.48 -39.13 13.98
CA ALA A 9 29.20 -37.96 13.48
C ALA A 9 28.22 -36.81 13.21
N SER A 10 28.49 -35.66 13.82
CA SER A 10 27.76 -34.41 13.62
C SER A 10 28.26 -33.73 12.34
N VAL A 11 27.40 -33.65 11.32
CA VAL A 11 27.66 -32.91 10.08
C VAL A 11 27.16 -31.48 10.27
N CYS A 12 28.07 -30.53 10.45
CA CYS A 12 27.76 -29.11 10.38
C CYS A 12 27.53 -28.70 8.91
N PHE A 13 26.27 -28.64 8.50
CA PHE A 13 25.88 -27.90 7.30
C PHE A 13 25.93 -26.40 7.62
N VAL A 14 26.97 -25.72 7.13
CA VAL A 14 26.96 -24.26 7.03
C VAL A 14 26.06 -23.92 5.84
N LEU A 15 24.78 -23.66 6.11
CA LEU A 15 23.88 -23.01 5.17
C LEU A 15 24.41 -21.60 4.92
N VAL A 16 25.06 -21.41 3.76
CA VAL A 16 25.30 -20.09 3.19
C VAL A 16 23.92 -19.52 2.83
N GLY A 17 23.37 -18.75 3.76
CA GLY A 17 22.19 -17.92 3.50
C GLY A 17 22.58 -16.88 2.46
N LEU A 18 22.18 -17.12 1.21
CA LEU A 18 22.05 -16.08 0.20
C LEU A 18 21.06 -15.05 0.74
N VAL A 19 21.59 -13.96 1.33
CA VAL A 19 20.82 -12.73 1.51
C VAL A 19 20.58 -12.19 0.10
N ASN A 20 19.48 -12.63 -0.51
CA ASN A 20 18.85 -11.86 -1.57
C ASN A 20 18.44 -10.55 -0.89
N SER A 21 19.23 -9.50 -1.09
CA SER A 21 18.85 -8.13 -0.77
C SER A 21 17.68 -7.76 -1.70
N GLY A 22 16.50 -8.27 -1.37
CA GLY A 22 15.24 -7.94 -2.02
C GLY A 22 14.85 -6.56 -1.55
N TRP A 23 15.25 -5.56 -2.33
CA TRP A 23 14.74 -4.20 -2.24
C TRP A 23 13.19 -4.29 -2.22
N THR A 24 12.59 -3.75 -1.15
CA THR A 24 11.19 -3.98 -0.79
C THR A 24 10.58 -2.66 -0.33
N LEU A 25 9.31 -2.44 -0.68
CA LEU A 25 8.50 -1.35 -0.16
C LEU A 25 8.34 -1.45 1.36
N GLN A 26 8.52 -0.33 2.06
CA GLN A 26 8.42 -0.27 3.51
C GLN A 26 7.41 0.78 3.96
N TRP A 27 6.97 0.64 5.21
CA TRP A 27 6.13 1.64 5.87
C TRP A 27 6.93 2.17 7.04
N GLU A 28 7.15 3.48 7.07
CA GLU A 28 7.98 4.15 8.08
C GLU A 28 7.16 5.20 8.82
N SER A 29 7.36 5.29 10.15
CA SER A 29 6.67 6.29 10.97
C SER A 29 7.00 7.71 10.50
N ALA A 30 5.96 8.54 10.43
CA ALA A 30 6.06 9.97 10.14
C ALA A 30 6.05 10.85 11.41
N ASP A 31 6.17 10.27 12.61
CA ASP A 31 6.09 11.00 13.89
C ASP A 31 7.21 12.07 14.04
N GLN A 32 8.34 11.87 13.36
CA GLN A 32 9.47 12.82 13.30
C GLN A 32 9.52 13.63 12.00
N GLY A 33 8.44 13.59 11.21
CA GLY A 33 8.37 14.16 9.86
C GLY A 33 8.42 13.09 8.77
N ILE A 34 8.10 13.51 7.54
CA ILE A 34 8.05 12.62 6.38
C ILE A 34 9.48 12.19 5.97
N PRO A 35 9.80 10.87 5.96
CA PRO A 35 11.09 10.37 5.52
C PRO A 35 11.44 10.81 4.09
N ARG A 36 12.73 11.02 3.80
CA ARG A 36 13.19 11.53 2.49
C ARG A 36 12.95 10.56 1.33
N ASN A 37 12.91 9.27 1.62
CA ASN A 37 12.64 8.16 0.69
C ASN A 37 11.15 7.81 0.59
N THR A 38 10.26 8.67 1.09
CA THR A 38 8.81 8.48 0.92
C THR A 38 8.45 8.52 -0.56
N TYR A 39 7.65 7.55 -1.01
CA TYR A 39 7.10 7.54 -2.35
C TYR A 39 6.14 8.71 -2.54
N ILE A 40 6.39 9.52 -3.57
CA ILE A 40 5.52 10.61 -3.99
C ILE A 40 4.75 10.14 -5.20
N HIS A 41 3.42 10.20 -5.12
CA HIS A 41 2.54 9.95 -6.23
C HIS A 41 2.02 11.27 -6.80
N ASP A 42 2.44 11.61 -8.01
CA ASP A 42 1.98 12.78 -8.73
C ASP A 42 0.77 12.39 -9.61
N VAL A 43 -0.36 13.07 -9.41
CA VAL A 43 -1.56 12.82 -10.21
C VAL A 43 -1.33 13.32 -11.64
N PHE A 44 -1.64 12.48 -12.62
CA PHE A 44 -1.47 12.83 -14.03
C PHE A 44 -2.28 14.10 -14.38
N GLY A 45 -1.60 15.12 -14.92
CA GLY A 45 -2.26 16.38 -15.32
C GLY A 45 -2.69 17.31 -14.18
N GLY A 46 -2.44 16.94 -12.92
CA GLY A 46 -2.72 17.77 -11.74
C GLY A 46 -1.46 18.40 -11.14
N PRO A 47 -1.58 19.51 -10.39
CA PRO A 47 -0.46 20.07 -9.62
C PRO A 47 -0.28 19.38 -8.27
N GLU A 48 -1.12 18.39 -7.95
CA GLU A 48 -1.20 17.79 -6.62
C GLU A 48 -0.36 16.52 -6.54
N SER A 49 0.55 16.51 -5.56
CA SER A 49 1.32 15.34 -5.16
C SER A 49 0.74 14.76 -3.87
N PHE A 50 0.78 13.44 -3.74
CA PHE A 50 0.24 12.72 -2.60
C PHE A 50 1.25 11.72 -2.03
N TYR A 51 1.04 11.38 -0.76
CA TYR A 51 1.67 10.25 -0.09
C TYR A 51 0.61 9.18 0.20
N PHE A 52 1.00 7.92 0.08
CA PHE A 52 0.28 6.83 0.74
C PHE A 52 0.68 6.79 2.20
N CYS A 53 -0.32 6.65 3.05
CA CYS A 53 -0.13 6.59 4.49
C CYS A 53 -1.02 5.49 5.09
N ARG A 54 -0.68 5.04 6.29
CA ARG A 54 -1.54 4.16 7.08
C ARG A 54 -1.52 4.55 8.55
N GLY A 55 -2.65 4.40 9.22
CA GLY A 55 -2.80 4.77 10.61
C GLY A 55 -4.02 4.10 11.24
N MET A 56 -4.13 4.20 12.56
CA MET A 56 -5.30 3.69 13.27
C MET A 56 -6.47 4.65 13.07
N ASP A 57 -7.63 4.11 12.68
CA ASP A 57 -8.87 4.86 12.66
C ASP A 57 -9.46 5.03 14.08
N ALA A 58 -10.58 5.76 14.18
CA ALA A 58 -11.28 5.98 15.45
C ALA A 58 -11.81 4.69 16.11
N THR A 59 -11.89 3.59 15.36
CA THR A 59 -12.31 2.28 15.84
C THR A 59 -11.13 1.39 16.27
N GLY A 60 -9.90 1.90 16.15
CA GLY A 60 -8.68 1.16 16.50
C GLY A 60 -8.22 0.19 15.40
N HIS A 61 -8.74 0.29 14.18
CA HIS A 61 -8.32 -0.54 13.06
C HIS A 61 -7.27 0.19 12.23
N LEU A 62 -6.21 -0.54 11.85
CA LEU A 62 -5.23 -0.04 10.90
C LEU A 62 -5.90 0.08 9.52
N ARG A 63 -5.79 1.27 8.92
CA ARG A 63 -6.29 1.56 7.59
C ARG A 63 -5.24 2.23 6.73
N THR A 64 -5.26 1.93 5.45
CA THR A 64 -4.53 2.70 4.45
C THR A 64 -5.37 3.89 3.99
N GLY A 65 -4.69 5.00 3.77
CA GLY A 65 -5.24 6.25 3.29
C GLY A 65 -4.25 7.01 2.42
N THR A 66 -4.60 8.26 2.16
CA THR A 66 -3.76 9.19 1.40
C THR A 66 -3.72 10.54 2.09
N MET A 67 -2.66 11.28 1.83
CA MET A 67 -2.50 12.66 2.27
C MET A 67 -1.87 13.48 1.16
N SER A 68 -2.33 14.72 0.98
CA SER A 68 -1.68 15.63 0.05
C SER A 68 -0.33 16.07 0.62
N LYS A 69 0.64 16.32 -0.26
CA LYS A 69 1.95 16.82 0.12
C LYS A 69 1.83 18.12 0.91
N GLY A 70 2.45 18.18 2.08
CA GLY A 70 2.40 19.32 3.01
C GLY A 70 1.29 19.24 4.07
N GLN A 71 0.39 18.25 4.01
CA GLN A 71 -0.53 17.96 5.10
C GLN A 71 0.18 17.25 6.27
N THR A 72 -0.43 17.29 7.45
CA THR A 72 0.13 16.72 8.69
C THR A 72 -0.69 15.56 9.26
N ALA A 73 -1.70 15.08 8.52
CA ALA A 73 -2.57 13.99 8.96
C ALA A 73 -2.88 13.05 7.80
N CYS A 74 -2.95 11.75 8.09
CA CYS A 74 -3.30 10.72 7.13
C CYS A 74 -4.82 10.63 6.99
N GLY A 75 -5.34 10.82 5.78
CA GLY A 75 -6.76 10.72 5.48
C GLY A 75 -7.21 9.29 5.23
N LEU A 76 -7.92 8.72 6.19
CA LEU A 76 -8.41 7.35 6.21
C LEU A 76 -9.87 7.32 5.73
N VAL A 77 -10.11 6.64 4.62
CA VAL A 77 -11.47 6.39 4.10
C VAL A 77 -11.84 4.93 4.27
N GLY A 78 -13.13 4.60 4.33
CA GLY A 78 -13.59 3.21 4.44
C GLY A 78 -15.05 3.11 4.01
N TYR A 79 -15.52 1.92 3.64
CA TYR A 79 -16.89 1.75 3.15
C TYR A 79 -17.96 1.99 4.20
N GLU A 80 -17.59 1.87 5.48
CA GLU A 80 -18.48 2.14 6.60
C GLU A 80 -18.72 3.64 6.84
N SER A 81 -18.00 4.54 6.15
CA SER A 81 -18.11 5.99 6.36
C SER A 81 -18.04 6.79 5.05
N ASN A 82 -18.92 7.78 4.90
CA ASN A 82 -18.88 8.75 3.79
C ASN A 82 -17.88 9.90 4.03
N ILE A 83 -17.28 9.95 5.21
CA ILE A 83 -16.34 11.00 5.64
C ILE A 83 -14.98 10.38 5.88
N ALA A 84 -13.92 11.09 5.50
CA ALA A 84 -12.56 10.70 5.84
C ALA A 84 -12.29 10.95 7.33
N ASN A 85 -11.81 9.92 8.02
CA ASN A 85 -11.20 10.06 9.34
C ASN A 85 -9.73 10.45 9.18
N TYR A 86 -9.13 11.04 10.22
CA TYR A 86 -7.75 11.51 10.15
C TYR A 86 -6.91 10.94 11.29
N ALA A 87 -5.77 10.35 10.94
CA ALA A 87 -4.77 9.89 11.90
C ALA A 87 -3.59 10.87 11.96
N ASN A 88 -3.25 11.34 13.16
CA ASN A 88 -2.11 12.23 13.39
C ASN A 88 -0.80 11.48 13.64
N SER A 89 -0.87 10.23 14.11
CA SER A 89 0.27 9.30 14.12
C SER A 89 0.02 8.25 13.05
N PHE A 90 0.95 8.16 12.11
CA PHE A 90 0.81 7.36 10.90
C PHE A 90 2.18 6.98 10.34
N GLU A 91 2.18 5.96 9.50
CA GLU A 91 3.32 5.57 8.69
C GLU A 91 3.08 5.98 7.23
N VAL A 92 4.14 6.22 6.48
CA VAL A 92 4.10 6.49 5.03
C VAL A 92 4.83 5.41 4.26
N LEU A 93 4.41 5.21 3.01
CA LEU A 93 5.06 4.26 2.11
C LEU A 93 6.41 4.81 1.66
N THR A 94 7.48 4.09 1.96
CA THR A 94 8.84 4.41 1.52
C THR A 94 9.33 3.41 0.48
N ILE A 95 10.16 3.92 -0.43
CA ILE A 95 10.76 3.15 -1.52
C ILE A 95 12.25 2.99 -1.26
N SER A 96 12.77 1.79 -1.52
CA SER A 96 14.21 1.57 -1.45
C SER A 96 14.88 2.08 -2.73
N PRO A 97 16.17 2.46 -2.70
CA PRO A 97 16.90 2.85 -3.91
C PRO A 97 16.82 1.77 -5.00
N GLY A 98 16.30 2.13 -6.18
CA GLY A 98 16.16 1.20 -7.31
C GLY A 98 14.77 0.61 -7.49
N ASP A 99 13.92 0.63 -6.45
CA ASP A 99 12.51 0.24 -6.58
C ASP A 99 11.78 1.24 -7.47
N LYS A 100 10.88 0.74 -8.32
CA LYS A 100 9.98 1.57 -9.12
C LYS A 100 8.54 1.15 -8.85
N ILE A 101 7.67 2.14 -8.67
CA ILE A 101 6.24 1.89 -8.61
C ILE A 101 5.66 2.19 -9.99
N GLY A 102 5.08 1.16 -10.59
CA GLY A 102 4.30 1.25 -11.83
C GLY A 102 2.81 1.19 -11.54
N SER A 103 2.00 1.28 -12.59
CA SER A 103 0.56 1.10 -12.50
C SER A 103 0.05 0.22 -13.66
N LYS A 104 -0.93 -0.63 -13.38
CA LYS A 104 -1.58 -1.52 -14.36
C LYS A 104 -3.07 -1.32 -14.35
N TYR A 105 -3.63 -1.10 -15.54
CA TYR A 105 -5.07 -0.97 -15.69
C TYR A 105 -5.70 -2.31 -15.31
N HIS A 106 -6.80 -2.25 -14.57
CA HIS A 106 -7.50 -3.44 -14.12
C HIS A 106 -8.95 -3.36 -14.55
N SER A 107 -9.35 -4.30 -15.40
CA SER A 107 -10.74 -4.46 -15.83
C SER A 107 -11.45 -5.50 -14.98
N ARG A 108 -12.77 -5.44 -14.99
CA ARG A 108 -13.62 -6.46 -14.38
C ARG A 108 -13.27 -7.86 -14.90
N GLY A 109 -12.89 -8.75 -13.97
CA GLY A 109 -12.56 -10.15 -14.27
C GLY A 109 -11.10 -10.40 -14.63
N ASP A 110 -10.28 -9.35 -14.74
CA ASP A 110 -8.83 -9.51 -14.92
C ASP A 110 -8.20 -10.14 -13.66
N PRO A 111 -7.12 -10.93 -13.80
CA PRO A 111 -6.35 -11.36 -12.65
C PRO A 111 -5.68 -10.16 -11.97
N ILE A 112 -5.56 -10.22 -10.64
CA ILE A 112 -4.80 -9.23 -9.87
C ILE A 112 -3.33 -9.31 -10.30
N PRO A 113 -2.66 -8.17 -10.59
CA PRO A 113 -1.23 -8.18 -10.92
C PRO A 113 -0.38 -8.85 -9.83
N GLN A 114 0.56 -9.71 -10.22
CA GLN A 114 1.38 -10.50 -9.28
C GLN A 114 2.17 -9.64 -8.28
N ASN A 115 2.58 -8.44 -8.69
CA ASN A 115 3.35 -7.48 -7.91
C ASN A 115 2.48 -6.30 -7.40
N ALA A 116 1.16 -6.48 -7.30
CA ALA A 116 0.26 -5.48 -6.75
C ALA A 116 0.61 -5.14 -5.30
N ILE A 117 0.63 -3.85 -4.98
CA ILE A 117 1.00 -3.37 -3.65
C ILE A 117 -0.24 -3.46 -2.75
N PRO A 118 -0.25 -4.29 -1.69
CA PRO A 118 -1.43 -4.44 -0.84
C PRO A 118 -1.67 -3.17 -0.02
N CYS A 119 -2.93 -2.86 0.20
CA CYS A 119 -3.36 -1.92 1.23
C CYS A 119 -3.58 -2.66 2.56
N MET A 120 -3.51 -1.93 3.67
CA MET A 120 -3.78 -2.46 5.01
C MET A 120 -5.17 -2.01 5.45
N ASP A 121 -6.19 -2.83 5.24
CA ASP A 121 -7.54 -2.54 5.71
C ASP A 121 -8.15 -3.74 6.42
N PHE A 122 -8.76 -3.50 7.57
CA PHE A 122 -9.39 -4.54 8.37
C PHE A 122 -10.52 -5.25 7.58
N GLY A 123 -10.50 -6.58 7.60
CA GLY A 123 -11.59 -7.40 7.08
C GLY A 123 -11.53 -7.71 5.58
N THR A 124 -10.47 -7.34 4.86
CA THR A 124 -10.27 -7.79 3.47
C THR A 124 -8.81 -8.01 3.11
N ASN A 125 -8.56 -9.07 2.32
CA ASN A 125 -7.26 -9.31 1.68
C ASN A 125 -7.26 -8.91 0.19
N GLN A 126 -8.36 -8.33 -0.30
CA GLN A 126 -8.52 -7.92 -1.70
C GLN A 126 -8.41 -6.40 -1.86
N CYS A 127 -7.53 -5.79 -1.06
CA CYS A 127 -7.27 -4.36 -1.07
C CYS A 127 -5.85 -4.05 -1.55
N PHE A 128 -5.72 -3.14 -2.51
CA PHE A 128 -4.45 -2.75 -3.12
C PHE A 128 -4.33 -1.23 -3.22
N LEU A 129 -3.11 -0.72 -3.31
CA LEU A 129 -2.90 0.69 -3.67
C LEU A 129 -3.25 0.88 -5.14
N GLY A 130 -3.81 2.05 -5.46
CA GLY A 130 -4.21 2.37 -6.82
C GLY A 130 -4.51 3.84 -6.99
N GLU A 131 -4.97 4.16 -8.17
CA GLU A 131 -5.39 5.50 -8.57
C GLU A 131 -6.66 5.38 -9.39
N SER A 132 -7.61 6.28 -9.18
CA SER A 132 -8.73 6.42 -10.11
C SER A 132 -8.24 7.01 -11.43
N VAL A 133 -8.94 6.62 -12.48
CA VAL A 133 -8.79 7.19 -13.82
C VAL A 133 -10.14 7.74 -14.20
N TYR A 134 -10.16 8.70 -15.13
CA TYR A 134 -11.34 9.34 -15.72
C TYR A 134 -11.81 10.59 -14.96
N ASN A 135 -11.72 11.73 -15.64
CA ASN A 135 -12.13 13.06 -15.18
C ASN A 135 -13.35 13.57 -15.98
N ASP A 136 -14.47 12.83 -15.95
CA ASP A 136 -15.76 13.28 -16.51
C ASP A 136 -16.56 14.15 -15.51
N GLY A 137 -15.95 14.50 -14.38
CA GLY A 137 -16.57 15.24 -13.28
C GLY A 137 -17.35 14.36 -12.29
N LEU A 138 -17.53 13.07 -12.57
CA LEU A 138 -18.06 12.10 -11.60
C LEU A 138 -16.92 11.45 -10.81
N CYS A 139 -15.80 11.20 -11.50
CA CYS A 139 -14.58 10.68 -10.92
C CYS A 139 -13.50 11.74 -10.80
N VAL A 140 -12.85 11.76 -9.63
CA VAL A 140 -11.69 12.62 -9.37
C VAL A 140 -10.47 11.72 -9.47
N GLU A 141 -9.56 12.04 -10.40
CA GLU A 141 -8.27 11.35 -10.58
C GLU A 141 -7.38 11.61 -9.37
N MET A 142 -7.20 10.60 -8.54
CA MET A 142 -6.43 10.67 -7.31
C MET A 142 -6.00 9.27 -6.85
N PRO A 143 -4.92 9.19 -6.07
CA PRO A 143 -4.54 7.95 -5.42
C PRO A 143 -5.54 7.58 -4.33
N GLY A 144 -5.67 6.27 -4.14
CA GLY A 144 -6.54 5.69 -3.16
C GLY A 144 -6.26 4.20 -3.00
N LYS A 145 -7.27 3.51 -2.48
CA LYS A 145 -7.21 2.06 -2.30
C LYS A 145 -8.28 1.36 -3.11
N VAL A 146 -7.86 0.34 -3.84
CA VAL A 146 -8.68 -0.47 -4.73
C VAL A 146 -9.17 -1.69 -3.98
N TYR A 147 -10.48 -1.91 -3.99
CA TYR A 147 -11.11 -3.14 -3.53
C TYR A 147 -11.57 -3.92 -4.74
N VAL A 148 -10.84 -4.98 -5.06
CA VAL A 148 -11.04 -5.74 -6.31
C VAL A 148 -12.37 -6.50 -6.27
N ASP A 149 -12.77 -7.02 -5.10
CA ASP A 149 -14.08 -7.67 -4.87
C ASP A 149 -15.27 -6.76 -5.16
N ARG A 150 -15.05 -5.44 -5.07
CA ARG A 150 -16.08 -4.41 -5.27
C ARG A 150 -15.92 -3.65 -6.57
N GLU A 151 -14.83 -3.87 -7.29
CA GLU A 151 -14.48 -3.16 -8.52
C GLU A 151 -14.51 -1.64 -8.33
N ARG A 152 -13.95 -1.16 -7.22
CA ARG A 152 -13.91 0.27 -6.89
C ARG A 152 -12.60 0.70 -6.26
N VAL A 153 -12.17 1.92 -6.58
CA VAL A 153 -11.15 2.66 -5.81
C VAL A 153 -11.81 3.64 -4.86
N LEU A 154 -11.34 3.69 -3.62
CA LEU A 154 -11.78 4.60 -2.56
C LEU A 154 -10.70 5.65 -2.32
N MET A 155 -11.11 6.92 -2.29
CA MET A 155 -10.20 8.05 -2.19
C MET A 155 -10.71 9.07 -1.18
N ASN A 156 -9.79 9.78 -0.54
CA ASN A 156 -10.10 10.97 0.24
C ASN A 156 -10.06 12.21 -0.66
N TYR A 157 -11.23 12.79 -0.96
CA TYR A 157 -11.33 14.06 -1.67
C TYR A 157 -11.92 15.13 -0.76
N LYS A 158 -11.12 16.12 -0.37
CA LYS A 158 -11.57 17.26 0.45
C LYS A 158 -12.30 16.82 1.73
N GLY A 159 -11.80 15.75 2.38
CA GLY A 159 -12.39 15.17 3.60
C GLY A 159 -13.60 14.28 3.37
N GLN A 160 -13.99 14.03 2.12
CA GLN A 160 -15.07 13.12 1.77
C GLN A 160 -14.52 11.84 1.17
N MET A 161 -15.19 10.73 1.46
CA MET A 161 -14.95 9.48 0.75
C MET A 161 -15.57 9.58 -0.65
N LYS A 162 -14.75 9.36 -1.68
CA LYS A 162 -15.17 9.25 -3.09
C LYS A 162 -14.82 7.86 -3.62
N THR A 163 -15.63 7.38 -4.55
CA THR A 163 -15.44 6.06 -5.17
C THR A 163 -15.49 6.14 -6.69
N CYS A 164 -14.62 5.40 -7.35
CA CYS A 164 -14.58 5.31 -8.81
C CYS A 164 -14.50 3.86 -9.31
N GLY A 165 -15.11 3.59 -10.47
CA GLY A 165 -15.14 2.26 -11.09
C GLY A 165 -13.99 1.96 -12.05
N SER A 166 -13.28 2.99 -12.50
CA SER A 166 -12.10 2.87 -13.37
C SER A 166 -10.86 3.25 -12.57
N PHE A 167 -9.87 2.36 -12.54
CA PHE A 167 -8.66 2.55 -11.75
C PHE A 167 -7.47 1.80 -12.33
N PHE A 168 -6.27 2.26 -12.00
CA PHE A 168 -5.07 1.45 -12.07
C PHE A 168 -4.77 0.84 -10.69
N ILE A 169 -4.24 -0.38 -10.68
CA ILE A 169 -3.61 -0.99 -9.50
C ILE A 169 -2.12 -0.67 -9.56
N MET A 170 -1.57 -0.16 -8.46
CA MET A 170 -0.14 0.09 -8.35
C MET A 170 0.63 -1.20 -8.12
N ILE A 171 1.79 -1.28 -8.74
CA ILE A 171 2.65 -2.46 -8.73
C ILE A 171 4.08 -2.08 -8.38
N ASN A 172 4.81 -2.98 -7.71
CA ASN A 172 6.24 -2.85 -7.52
C ASN A 172 6.98 -3.42 -8.73
N ASP A 173 7.42 -2.56 -9.65
CA ASP A 173 8.24 -2.92 -10.81
C ASP A 173 9.70 -3.06 -10.37
N ILE A 174 10.08 -4.30 -10.06
CA ILE A 174 11.45 -4.74 -9.73
C ILE A 174 12.22 -4.99 -11.03
#